data_AF-M1T1G2-F1
#
_entry.id   AF-M1T1G2-F1
#
_cell.length_a   1.000
_cell.length_b   1.000
_cell.length_c   1.000
_cell.angle_alpha   90.00
_cell.angle_beta   90.00
_cell.angle_gamma   90.00
#
_symmetry.space_group_name_H-M   'P 1'
#
loop_
_entity.id
_entity.type
_entity.pdbx_description
1 polymer ?
#
loop_
_entity_poly.entity_id
_entity_poly.type
_entity_poly.pdbx_seq_one_letter_code
_entity_poly.pdbx_strand_id
1 'polypeptide(L)'
;LLITPDLSQAQTFLKTLMAGVPRYGCVVNPQKVAVNFPLGEWGSCPAGVRLLPLHCLFPWCGLLLNTHTLDVYNNYASYAGLSLRYSLTLG
;
A
#
# COMPACT_ATOMS: atom_id res chain seq x y z
N LEU A 1 -7.33 -2.61 0.85
CA LEU A 1 -6.18 -3.49 0.64
C LEU A 1 -6.68 -4.74 -0.08
N LEU A 2 -6.00 -5.20 -1.12
CA LEU A 2 -6.25 -6.51 -1.74
C LEU A 2 -4.97 -7.33 -1.63
N ILE A 3 -5.08 -8.57 -1.14
CA ILE A 3 -3.98 -9.55 -1.10
C ILE A 3 -4.50 -10.78 -1.86
N THR A 4 -3.78 -11.20 -2.89
CA THR A 4 -4.17 -12.34 -3.72
C THR A 4 -2.93 -12.98 -4.34
N PRO A 5 -2.89 -14.32 -4.49
CA PRO A 5 -1.86 -14.99 -5.28
C PRO A 5 -2.10 -14.86 -6.79
N ASP A 6 -3.29 -14.42 -7.23
CA ASP A 6 -3.64 -14.25 -8.65
C ASP A 6 -3.18 -12.88 -9.17
N LEU A 7 -2.16 -12.88 -10.03
CA LEU A 7 -1.63 -11.68 -10.65
C LEU A 7 -2.67 -10.93 -11.50
N SER A 8 -3.55 -11.65 -12.21
CA SER A 8 -4.57 -11.04 -13.06
C SER A 8 -5.62 -10.28 -12.24
N GLN A 9 -5.97 -10.82 -11.07
CA GLN A 9 -6.86 -10.18 -10.13
C GLN A 9 -6.22 -8.93 -9.52
N ALA A 10 -4.94 -9.00 -9.15
CA ALA A 10 -4.20 -7.86 -8.63
C ALA A 10 -4.08 -6.72 -9.66
N GLN A 11 -3.78 -7.05 -10.92
CA GLN A 11 -3.73 -6.09 -12.02
C GLN A 11 -5.10 -5.47 -12.30
N THR A 12 -6.17 -6.28 -12.34
CA THR A 12 -7.54 -5.79 -12.55
C THR A 12 -7.95 -4.82 -11.45
N PHE A 13 -7.66 -5.18 -10.19
CA PHE A 13 -7.94 -4.31 -9.05
C PHE A 13 -7.23 -2.96 -9.16
N LEU A 14 -5.94 -2.95 -9.54
CA LEU A 14 -5.21 -1.70 -9.75
C LEU A 14 -5.85 -0.84 -10.85
N LYS A 15 -6.22 -1.44 -11.99
CA LYS A 15 -6.90 -0.73 -13.10
C LYS A 15 -8.20 -0.09 -12.63
N THR A 16 -9.05 -0.85 -11.94
CA THR A 16 -10.32 -0.35 -11.39
C THR A 16 -10.09 0.75 -10.35
N LEU A 17 -9.10 0.58 -9.47
CA LEU A 17 -8.75 1.57 -8.46
C LEU A 17 -8.30 2.89 -9.10
N MET A 18 -7.45 2.83 -10.13
CA MET A 18 -6.95 4.00 -10.86
C MET A 18 -8.04 4.72 -11.66
N ALA A 19 -9.05 3.99 -12.16
CA ALA A 19 -10.21 4.59 -12.83
C ALA A 19 -11.11 5.38 -11.85
N GLY A 20 -10.99 5.13 -10.54
CA GLY A 20 -11.81 5.76 -9.51
C GLY A 20 -13.29 5.38 -9.63
N VAL A 21 -14.17 6.22 -9.09
CA VAL A 21 -15.63 6.08 -9.24
C VAL A 21 -16.21 7.38 -9.78
N PRO A 22 -16.23 7.57 -11.12
CA PRO A 22 -16.58 8.84 -11.76
C PRO A 22 -17.95 9.38 -11.35
N ARG A 23 -18.93 8.49 -11.18
CA ARG A 23 -20.30 8.84 -10.75
C ARG A 23 -20.33 9.63 -9.44
N TYR A 24 -19.36 9.40 -8.54
CA TYR A 24 -19.29 10.06 -7.24
C TYR A 24 -18.12 11.06 -7.15
N GLY A 25 -17.45 11.36 -8.27
CA GLY A 25 -16.25 12.22 -8.26
C GLY A 25 -15.09 11.66 -7.43
N CYS A 26 -15.11 10.36 -7.11
CA CYS A 26 -14.11 9.73 -6.27
C CYS A 26 -12.88 9.38 -7.11
N VAL A 27 -11.76 10.03 -6.81
CA VAL A 27 -10.47 9.80 -7.49
C VAL A 27 -9.44 9.30 -6.50
N VAL A 28 -8.55 8.42 -6.97
CA VAL A 28 -7.45 7.89 -6.15
C VAL A 28 -6.23 8.77 -6.30
N ASN A 29 -5.54 9.05 -5.19
CA ASN A 29 -4.23 9.69 -5.22
C ASN A 29 -3.16 8.63 -5.58
N PRO A 30 -2.52 8.70 -6.76
CA PRO A 30 -1.53 7.70 -7.19
C PRO A 30 -0.35 7.58 -6.23
N GLN A 31 0.08 8.68 -5.60
CA GLN A 31 1.20 8.71 -4.65
C GLN A 31 0.93 7.92 -3.36
N LYS A 32 -0.34 7.63 -3.07
CA LYS A 32 -0.76 6.80 -1.94
C LYS A 32 -1.00 5.33 -2.32
N VAL A 33 -0.82 4.97 -3.59
CA VAL A 33 -0.98 3.59 -4.05
C VAL A 33 0.38 2.89 -4.06
N ALA A 34 0.40 1.68 -3.53
CA ALA A 34 1.57 0.82 -3.52
C ALA A 34 1.20 -0.58 -4.01
N VAL A 35 2.10 -1.21 -4.75
CA VAL A 35 1.97 -2.57 -5.29
C VAL A 35 3.30 -3.30 -5.13
N ASN A 36 3.28 -4.62 -4.99
CA ASN A 36 4.47 -5.46 -4.84
C ASN A 36 4.55 -6.56 -5.92
N PHE A 37 3.87 -6.40 -7.04
CA PHE A 37 3.79 -7.40 -8.12
C PHE A 37 4.22 -6.80 -9.45
N PRO A 38 4.68 -7.62 -10.41
CA PRO A 38 5.07 -7.13 -11.73
C PRO A 38 3.85 -6.58 -12.49
N LEU A 39 3.99 -5.38 -13.04
CA LEU A 39 2.90 -4.70 -13.76
C LEU A 39 2.69 -5.20 -15.21
N GLY A 40 3.50 -6.15 -15.69
CA GLY A 40 3.33 -6.79 -17.00
C GLY A 40 3.39 -5.81 -18.18
N GLU A 41 2.48 -5.99 -19.16
CA GLU A 41 2.35 -5.19 -20.40
C GLU A 41 2.00 -3.71 -20.19
N TRP A 42 1.87 -3.23 -18.95
CA TRP A 42 1.59 -1.82 -18.68
C TRP A 42 2.73 -0.87 -19.11
N GLY A 43 3.89 -1.40 -19.54
CA GLY A 43 5.01 -0.65 -20.11
C GLY A 43 5.78 0.24 -19.12
N SER A 44 5.12 0.70 -18.05
CA SER A 44 5.67 1.49 -16.94
C SER A 44 4.71 1.48 -15.75
N CYS A 45 5.15 1.78 -14.53
CA CYS A 45 4.21 2.05 -13.43
C CYS A 45 3.36 3.29 -13.78
N PRO A 46 2.03 3.30 -13.51
CA PRO A 46 1.27 4.54 -13.59
C PRO A 46 1.97 5.62 -12.74
N ALA A 47 2.13 6.82 -13.31
CA ALA A 47 2.90 7.89 -12.67
C ALA A 47 2.42 8.12 -11.23
N GLY A 48 3.35 8.00 -10.27
CA GLY A 48 3.09 8.19 -8.84
C GLY A 48 2.80 6.91 -8.05
N VAL A 49 2.50 5.77 -8.67
CA VAL A 49 2.32 4.49 -7.95
C VAL A 49 3.67 3.98 -7.43
N ARG A 50 3.73 3.60 -6.16
CA ARG A 50 4.93 3.04 -5.53
C ARG A 50 5.05 1.55 -5.81
N LEU A 51 6.11 1.15 -6.51
CA LEU A 51 6.47 -0.26 -6.65
C LEU A 51 7.36 -0.69 -5.47
N LEU A 52 6.90 -1.66 -4.71
CA LEU A 52 7.63 -2.28 -3.60
C LEU A 52 8.25 -3.61 -4.05
N PRO A 53 9.29 -4.11 -3.36
CA PRO A 53 9.80 -5.46 -3.58
C PRO A 53 8.72 -6.53 -3.38
N LEU A 54 8.80 -7.63 -4.14
CA LEU A 54 7.84 -8.75 -4.05
C LEU A 54 7.67 -9.26 -2.61
N HIS A 55 8.80 -9.48 -1.95
CA HIS A 55 8.88 -9.81 -0.54
C HIS A 55 9.26 -8.56 0.24
N CYS A 56 8.30 -8.00 0.97
CA CYS A 56 8.50 -6.79 1.76
C CYS A 56 7.58 -6.76 2.99
N LEU A 57 7.82 -5.77 3.85
CA LEU A 57 6.88 -5.34 4.88
C LEU A 57 5.94 -4.30 4.25
N PHE A 58 4.78 -4.76 3.76
CA PHE A 58 3.80 -3.91 3.09
C PHE A 58 3.08 -3.01 4.13
N PRO A 59 3.14 -1.68 4.01
CA PRO A 59 2.50 -0.79 4.97
C PRO A 59 1.00 -0.62 4.69
N TRP A 60 0.18 -0.76 5.73
CA TRP A 60 -1.26 -0.50 5.63
C TRP A 60 -1.85 -0.09 6.98
N CYS A 61 -2.47 1.10 7.04
CA CYS A 61 -3.23 1.57 8.20
C CYS A 61 -2.51 1.47 9.57
N GLY A 62 -1.22 1.84 9.63
CA GLY A 62 -0.42 1.76 10.87
C GLY A 62 0.16 0.37 11.16
N LEU A 63 -0.02 -0.57 10.25
CA LEU A 63 0.52 -1.93 10.31
C LEU A 63 1.55 -2.18 9.19
N LEU A 64 2.35 -3.23 9.36
CA LEU A 64 3.25 -3.80 8.37
C LEU A 64 2.90 -5.27 8.17
N LEU A 65 2.63 -5.67 6.93
CA LEU A 65 2.34 -7.06 6.57
C LEU A 65 3.57 -7.67 5.90
N ASN A 66 4.10 -8.77 6.43
CA ASN A 66 5.14 -9.52 5.74
C ASN A 66 4.52 -10.30 4.57
N THR A 67 4.83 -9.92 3.33
CA THR A 67 4.21 -10.53 2.14
C THR A 67 4.69 -11.95 1.84
N HIS A 68 5.68 -12.46 2.57
CA HIS A 68 6.17 -13.84 2.47
C HIS A 68 5.63 -14.74 3.59
N THR A 69 5.65 -14.28 4.85
CA THR A 69 5.24 -15.09 6.02
C THR A 69 3.81 -14.85 6.47
N LEU A 70 3.18 -13.76 6.04
CA LEU A 70 1.87 -13.27 6.48
C LEU A 70 1.79 -12.78 7.94
N ASP A 71 2.94 -12.62 8.59
CA ASP A 71 3.00 -11.98 9.91
C ASP A 71 2.60 -10.50 9.83
N VAL A 72 1.97 -10.02 10.90
CA VAL A 72 1.48 -8.64 11.02
C VAL A 72 2.22 -7.95 12.18
N TYR A 73 2.78 -6.78 11.90
CA TYR A 73 3.52 -5.97 12.86
C TYR A 73 2.93 -4.56 12.97
N ASN A 74 3.20 -3.87 14.07
CA ASN A 74 2.92 -2.45 14.22
C ASN A 74 3.96 -1.61 13.44
N ASN A 75 3.48 -0.60 12.71
CA ASN A 75 4.35 0.34 12.01
C ASN A 75 4.71 1.53 12.91
N TYR A 76 5.82 1.43 13.64
CA TYR A 76 6.33 2.54 14.45
C TYR A 76 7.23 3.51 13.69
N ALA A 77 7.43 3.34 12.38
CA ALA A 77 8.35 4.16 11.60
C ALA A 77 7.97 5.65 11.61
N SER A 78 6.68 5.98 11.76
CA SER A 78 6.22 7.38 11.89
C SER A 78 6.66 8.06 13.18
N TYR A 79 7.08 7.30 14.20
CA TYR A 79 7.58 7.84 15.46
C TYR A 79 9.11 7.90 15.52
N ALA A 80 9.81 7.44 14.46
CA ALA A 80 11.27 7.48 14.43
C ALA A 80 11.77 8.93 14.55
N GLY A 81 12.62 9.18 15.55
CA GLY A 81 13.16 10.51 15.83
C GLY A 81 12.20 11.46 16.59
N LEU A 82 10.99 11.02 16.94
CA LEU A 82 10.05 11.80 17.75
C LEU A 82 10.20 11.44 19.24
N SER A 83 9.92 12.41 20.12
CA SER A 83 9.87 12.15 21.56
C SER A 83 8.64 11.31 21.93
N LEU A 84 8.82 10.31 22.80
CA LEU A 84 7.74 9.44 23.30
C LEU A 84 6.59 10.21 23.97
N ARG A 85 6.85 11.43 24.46
CA ARG A 85 5.82 12.29 25.05
C ARG A 85 4.66 12.61 24.08
N TYR A 86 4.88 12.49 22.78
CA TYR A 86 3.84 12.74 21.77
C TYR A 86 2.89 11.55 21.57
N SER A 87 3.22 10.38 22.12
CA SER A 87 2.38 9.17 22.03
C SER A 87 1.84 8.69 23.38
N LEU A 88 2.20 9.35 24.48
CA LEU A 88 1.84 8.95 25.84
C LEU A 88 1.19 10.10 26.61
N THR A 89 0.03 9.84 27.21
CA THR A 89 -0.62 10.74 28.17
C THR A 89 -0.53 10.10 29.55
N LEU A 90 0.10 10.79 30.50
CA LEU A 90 0.18 10.38 31.90
C LEU A 90 -0.89 11.14 32.68
N GLY A 91 -1.76 10.41 33.38
CA GLY A 91 -2.78 10.94 34.29
C GLY A 91 -2.30 10.95 35.73
#